data_AF-A0A9E0BVY8-F1
#
_entry.id   AF-A0A9E0BVY8-F1
#
_cell.length_a   1.000
_cell.length_b   1.000
_cell.length_c   1.000
_cell.angle_alpha   90.00
_cell.angle_beta   90.00
_cell.angle_gamma   90.00
#
_symmetry.space_group_name_H-M   'P 1'
#
loop_
_entity.id
_entity.type
_entity.pdbx_description
1 polymer ?
#
loop_
_entity_poly.entity_id
_entity_poly.type
_entity_poly.pdbx_seq_one_letter_code
_entity_poly.pdbx_strand_id
1 'polypeptide(L)' 'MFEYTKQILTKVSFDRNLFRKELVKALQLLKKEERRMLKIWCVASFAAYSDIILEVYRKVY' A
#
# COMPACT_ATOMS: atom_id res chain seq x y z
N MET A 1 4.28 -13.27 0.79
CA MET A 1 4.76 -11.93 0.39
C MET A 1 3.96 -10.81 1.06
N PHE A 2 2.65 -11.00 1.30
CA PHE A 2 1.79 -10.03 1.98
C PHE A 2 2.30 -9.49 3.33
N GLU A 3 2.74 -10.33 4.27
CA GLU A 3 3.23 -9.87 5.58
C GLU A 3 4.50 -9.03 5.47
N TYR A 4 5.41 -9.40 4.57
CA TYR A 4 6.62 -8.64 4.30
C TYR A 4 6.30 -7.25 3.75
N THR A 5 5.35 -7.17 2.82
CA THR A 5 4.83 -5.88 2.33
C THR A 5 4.29 -5.00 3.46
N LYS A 6 3.50 -5.57 4.38
CA LYS A 6 2.96 -4.81 5.52
C LYS A 6 4.08 -4.24 6.39
N GLN A 7 5.12 -5.04 6.68
CA GLN A 7 6.28 -4.56 7.45
C GLN A 7 7.03 -3.43 6.73
N ILE A 8 7.25 -3.53 5.42
CA ILE A 8 7.89 -2.45 4.65
C ILE A 8 7.06 -1.19 4.72
N LEU A 9 5.76 -1.27 4.42
CA LEU A 9 4.87 -0.10 4.41
C LEU A 9 4.83 0.60 5.77
N THR A 10 4.82 -0.16 6.87
CA THR A 10 4.94 0.40 8.23
C THR A 10 6.28 1.10 8.42
N LYS A 11 7.40 0.48 8.01
CA LYS A 11 8.74 1.07 8.15
C LYS A 11 8.91 2.35 7.33
N VAL A 12 8.29 2.46 6.16
CA VAL A 12 8.40 3.64 5.30
C VAL A 12 7.29 4.67 5.51
N SER A 13 6.37 4.43 6.45
CA SER A 13 5.21 5.30 6.72
C SER A 13 5.55 6.67 7.33
N PHE A 14 6.81 6.96 7.58
CA PHE A 14 7.27 8.29 7.99
C PHE A 14 7.41 9.26 6.80
N ASP A 15 7.52 8.75 5.57
CA ASP A 15 7.68 9.57 4.37
C ASP A 15 6.60 9.24 3.32
N ARG A 16 5.81 10.25 2.94
CA ARG A 16 4.71 10.11 1.98
C ARG A 16 5.17 9.62 0.61
N ASN A 17 6.32 10.10 0.12
CA ASN A 17 6.82 9.73 -1.20
C ASN A 17 7.37 8.30 -1.21
N LEU A 18 8.05 7.89 -0.14
CA LEU A 18 8.58 6.54 0.01
C LEU A 18 7.45 5.53 0.21
N PHE A 19 6.46 5.85 1.05
CA PHE A 19 5.24 5.05 1.21
C PHE A 19 4.55 4.80 -0.13
N ARG A 20 4.37 5.87 -0.93
CA ARG A 20 3.80 5.76 -2.28
C ARG A 20 4.59 4.81 -3.17
N LYS A 21 5.93 4.94 -3.20
CA LYS A 21 6.81 4.10 -4.03
C LYS A 21 6.72 2.63 -3.64
N GLU A 22 6.79 2.33 -2.35
CA GLU A 22 6.71 0.95 -1.85
C GLU A 22 5.30 0.35 -2.00
N LEU A 23 4.24 1.16 -1.87
CA LEU A 23 2.87 0.72 -2.15
C LEU A 23 2.69 0.32 -3.62
N VAL A 24 3.25 1.09 -4.56
CA VAL A 24 3.21 0.71 -5.98
C VAL A 24 3.95 -0.61 -6.22
N LYS A 25 5.16 -0.78 -5.65
CA LYS A 25 5.91 -2.05 -5.75
C LYS A 25 5.13 -3.22 -5.17
N ALA A 26 4.50 -3.02 -4.01
CA ALA A 26 3.67 -4.01 -3.38
C ALA A 26 2.53 -4.48 -4.29
N LEU A 27 1.87 -3.56 -5.00
CA LEU A 27 0.83 -3.90 -5.95
C LEU A 27 1.36 -4.68 -7.15
N GLN A 28 2.59 -4.45 -7.59
CA GLN A 28 3.20 -5.24 -8.67
C GLN A 28 3.58 -6.66 -8.21
N LEU A 29 4.07 -6.79 -6.97
CA LEU A 29 4.50 -8.07 -6.39
C LEU A 29 3.35 -8.99 -5.96
N LEU A 30 2.24 -8.43 -5.48
CA LEU A 30 1.14 -9.20 -4.90
C LEU A 30 0.13 -9.68 -5.95
N LYS A 31 -0.50 -10.83 -5.68
CA LYS A 31 -1.60 -11.37 -6.49
C LYS A 31 -2.87 -10.53 -6.33
N LYS A 32 -3.81 -10.64 -7.28
CA LYS A 32 -5.07 -9.86 -7.28
C LYS A 32 -5.83 -9.92 -5.95
N GLU A 33 -5.92 -11.11 -5.34
CA GLU A 33 -6.61 -11.30 -4.05
C GLU A 33 -5.89 -10.57 -2.91
N GLU A 34 -4.57 -10.73 -2.82
CA GLU A 34 -3.74 -10.04 -1.83
C GLU A 34 -3.79 -8.52 -1.99
N ARG A 35 -3.87 -8.00 -3.23
CA ARG A 35 -4.03 -6.55 -3.48
C ARG A 35 -5.31 -6.00 -2.85
N ARG A 36 -6.41 -6.75 -2.89
CA ARG A 36 -7.69 -6.33 -2.28
C ARG A 36 -7.56 -6.29 -0.75
N MET A 37 -6.96 -7.31 -0.16
CA MET A 37 -6.70 -7.33 1.28
C MET A 37 -5.75 -6.20 1.70
N LEU A 38 -4.72 -5.91 0.90
CA LEU A 38 -3.75 -4.84 1.17
C LEU A 38 -4.45 -3.48 1.22
N LYS A 39 -5.45 -3.25 0.36
CA LYS A 39 -6.19 -1.99 0.30
C LYS A 39 -6.91 -1.74 1.60
N ILE A 40 -7.67 -2.74 2.06
CA ILE A 40 -8.46 -2.66 3.29
C ILE A 40 -7.53 -2.40 4.48
N TRP A 41 -6.43 -3.15 4.55
CA TRP A 41 -5.43 -2.98 5.60
C TRP A 41 -4.77 -1.60 5.56
N CYS A 42 -4.36 -1.09 4.40
CA CYS A 42 -3.74 0.23 4.29
C CYS A 42 -4.67 1.36 4.73
N VAL A 43 -5.95 1.32 4.35
CA VAL A 43 -6.93 2.34 4.75
C VAL A 43 -7.19 2.28 6.26
N ALA A 44 -7.25 1.07 6.84
CA ALA A 44 -7.44 0.89 8.28
C ALA A 44 -6.21 1.31 9.11
N SER A 45 -4.99 1.02 8.63
CA SER A 45 -3.75 1.29 9.36
C SER A 45 -3.17 2.69 9.11
N PHE A 46 -3.43 3.29 7.94
CA PHE A 46 -2.86 4.57 7.52
C PHE A 46 -3.95 5.54 7.06
N ALA A 47 -4.92 5.84 7.93
CA ALA A 47 -6.02 6.77 7.62
C ALA A 47 -5.52 8.14 7.10
N ALA A 48 -4.41 8.65 7.63
CA ALA A 48 -3.78 9.90 7.19
C ALA A 48 -3.19 9.87 5.75
N TYR A 49 -3.04 8.67 5.17
CA TYR A 49 -2.50 8.42 3.84
C TYR A 49 -3.59 7.97 2.85
N SER A 50 -4.87 8.10 3.22
CA SER A 50 -6.01 7.68 2.40
C SER A 50 -5.97 8.30 1.00
N ASP A 51 -5.51 9.55 0.87
CA ASP A 51 -5.35 10.22 -0.43
C ASP A 51 -4.38 9.45 -1.35
N ILE A 52 -3.20 9.10 -0.84
CA ILE A 52 -2.16 8.37 -1.58
C ILE A 52 -2.63 6.95 -1.91
N ILE A 53 -3.27 6.27 -0.95
CA ILE A 53 -3.76 4.91 -1.14
C ILE A 53 -4.80 4.88 -2.26
N LEU A 54 -5.78 5.78 -2.22
CA LEU A 54 -6.82 5.85 -3.26
C LEU A 54 -6.23 6.25 -4.62
N GLU A 55 -5.28 7.19 -4.68
CA GLU A 55 -4.62 7.58 -5.93
C GLU A 55 -3.87 6.38 -6.55
N VAL A 56 -3.07 5.67 -5.76
CA VAL A 56 -2.26 4.54 -6.23
C VAL A 56 -3.14 3.40 -6.74
N TYR A 57 -4.23 3.07 -6.02
CA TYR A 57 -5.15 2.02 -6.46
C TYR A 57 -5.98 2.42 -7.69
N ARG A 58 -6.24 3.73 -7.90
CA ARG A 58 -6.91 4.22 -9.11
C ARG A 58 -6.00 4.12 -10.34
N LYS A 59 -4.68 4.24 -10.22
CA LYS A 59 -3.74 4.14 -11.36
C LYS A 59 -3.45 2.71 -11.82
N VAL A 60 -3.74 1.71 -10.98
CA VAL A 60 -3.45 0.29 -11.26
C VAL A 60 -4.64 -0.42 -11.93
N TYR A 61 -5.80 0.26 -12.04
CA TYR A 61 -6.99 -0.18 -12.77
C TYR A 61 -7.39 0.87 -13.81
#